data_AF-A0A2T7BLS1-F1
#
_entry.id   AF-A0A2T7BLS1-F1
#
_cell.length_a   1.000
_cell.length_b   1.000
_cell.length_c   1.000
_cell.angle_alpha   90.00
_cell.angle_beta   90.00
_cell.angle_gamma   90.00
#
_symmetry.space_group_name_H-M   'P 1'
#
loop_
_entity.id
_entity.type
_entity.pdbx_description
1 polymer ?
#
loop_
_entity_poly.entity_id
_entity_poly.type
_entity_poly.pdbx_seq_one_letter_code
_entity_poly.pdbx_strand_id
1 'polypeptide(L)'
;MEQKMDSVEKAQRDVFFSGFGEQYHPEIAKLAKREDGRYAIEHKENLGRITAAHDLEFGVKAGQVFYNGQRVTLTDNTTNQGVSQWFPAPSKITKTEGQQLLWDTEVPRAVQKTYVEFNDQAAKPEEKRIEHTVWLQLDFKHKTKHDNFRVVESPDFNMAEKLGDFVFKPQLRMPSDMGKAIETMKKGGEIEIAAQDGLPKVFISANPSRGTFHIRDEEGTLLKHDQFRTEAAKQADQARKEGQNQGHVDNPGQTPMHRYNRNPREMSPGRSSGRHQ
;
A
#
# COMPACT_ATOMS: atom_id res chain seq x y z
N MET A 1 15.49 19.96 25.45
CA MET A 1 16.65 19.05 25.50
C MET A 1 16.17 17.69 25.05
N GLU A 2 16.43 17.33 23.80
CA GLU A 2 16.12 16.00 23.27
C GLU A 2 17.16 15.03 23.84
N GLN A 3 16.75 14.07 24.67
CA GLN A 3 17.65 13.03 25.14
C GLN A 3 18.11 12.24 23.91
N LYS A 4 19.43 12.21 23.67
CA LYS A 4 20.01 11.35 22.63
C LYS A 4 19.74 9.90 23.03
N MET A 5 18.75 9.29 22.39
CA MET A 5 18.43 7.88 22.54
C MET A 5 19.59 7.04 21.98
N ASP A 6 19.94 5.95 22.67
CA ASP A 6 20.98 5.04 22.20
C ASP A 6 20.60 4.40 20.85
N SER A 7 21.58 4.11 19.99
CA SER A 7 21.29 3.56 18.66
C SER A 7 20.63 2.17 18.71
N VAL A 8 20.96 1.37 19.73
CA VAL A 8 20.33 0.06 19.97
C VAL A 8 18.89 0.25 20.41
N GLU A 9 18.64 1.14 21.36
CA GLU A 9 17.28 1.49 21.81
C GLU A 9 16.43 2.00 20.64
N LYS A 10 17.01 2.82 19.75
CA LYS A 10 16.34 3.25 18.52
C LYS A 10 15.96 2.08 17.63
N ALA A 11 16.90 1.20 17.32
CA ALA A 11 16.66 0.05 16.46
C ALA A 11 15.61 -0.90 17.06
N GLN A 12 15.67 -1.14 18.38
CA GLN A 12 14.69 -1.93 19.13
C GLN A 12 13.30 -1.31 19.03
N ARG A 13 13.18 0.00 19.27
CA ARG A 13 11.92 0.74 19.16
C ARG A 13 11.34 0.70 17.74
N ASP A 14 12.18 0.88 16.73
CA ASP A 14 11.75 0.85 15.33
C ASP A 14 11.23 -0.55 14.93
N VAL A 15 11.88 -1.63 15.41
CA VAL A 15 11.42 -3.03 15.21
C VAL A 15 10.12 -3.31 15.97
N PHE A 16 10.02 -2.84 17.21
CA PHE A 16 8.82 -2.97 18.03
C PHE A 16 7.60 -2.35 17.33
N PHE A 17 7.71 -1.08 16.91
CA PHE A 17 6.62 -0.38 16.21
C PHE A 17 6.40 -0.85 14.78
N SER A 18 7.35 -1.61 14.20
CA SER A 18 7.14 -2.33 12.95
C SER A 18 6.29 -3.60 13.13
N GLY A 19 5.85 -3.94 14.35
CA GLY A 19 4.91 -5.05 14.61
C GLY A 19 5.57 -6.37 14.99
N PHE A 20 6.85 -6.36 15.35
CA PHE A 20 7.59 -7.55 15.78
C PHE A 20 7.70 -7.70 17.29
N GLY A 21 7.32 -6.69 18.07
CA GLY A 21 7.41 -6.70 19.53
C GLY A 21 8.85 -6.74 20.04
N GLU A 22 9.04 -7.17 21.28
CA GLU A 22 10.34 -7.10 21.99
C GLU A 22 11.22 -8.34 21.82
N GLN A 23 10.70 -9.39 21.17
CA GLN A 23 11.36 -10.70 21.10
C GLN A 23 12.76 -10.68 20.45
N TYR A 24 13.05 -9.67 19.62
CA TYR A 24 14.35 -9.51 18.95
C TYR A 24 15.29 -8.53 19.66
N HIS A 25 14.88 -7.93 20.78
CA HIS A 25 15.74 -7.01 21.53
C HIS A 25 17.10 -7.62 21.89
N PRO A 26 17.20 -8.89 22.33
CA PRO A 26 18.48 -9.53 22.61
C PRO A 26 19.37 -9.68 21.38
N GLU A 27 18.82 -10.07 20.22
CA GLU A 27 19.57 -10.16 18.96
C GLU A 27 20.07 -8.79 18.51
N ILE A 28 19.22 -7.76 18.57
CA ILE A 28 19.57 -6.39 18.18
C ILE A 28 20.69 -5.85 19.07
N ALA A 29 20.65 -6.10 20.38
CA ALA A 29 21.72 -5.70 21.30
C ALA A 29 23.05 -6.38 21.00
N LYS A 30 23.04 -7.62 20.47
CA LYS A 30 24.26 -8.31 20.03
C LYS A 30 24.86 -7.68 18.77
N LEU A 31 24.07 -7.02 17.92
CA LEU A 31 24.56 -6.38 16.69
C LEU A 31 25.53 -5.22 16.98
N ALA A 32 25.33 -4.48 18.07
CA ALA A 32 26.22 -3.37 18.46
C ALA A 32 27.67 -3.81 18.76
N LYS A 33 27.88 -5.10 19.00
CA LYS A 33 29.20 -5.70 19.26
C LYS A 33 29.84 -6.30 18.02
N ARG A 34 29.16 -6.26 16.87
CA ARG A 34 29.67 -6.79 15.60
C ARG A 34 30.46 -5.74 14.85
N GLU A 35 31.23 -6.20 13.88
CA GLU A 35 31.93 -5.32 12.94
C GLU A 35 30.94 -4.58 12.04
N ASP A 36 31.41 -3.49 11.43
CA ASP A 36 30.65 -2.71 10.46
C ASP A 36 30.17 -3.60 9.31
N GLY A 37 28.89 -3.50 8.95
CA GLY A 37 28.30 -4.39 7.95
C GLY A 37 26.79 -4.35 7.89
N ARG A 38 26.23 -5.33 7.17
CA ARG A 38 24.78 -5.56 7.07
C ARG A 38 24.44 -6.92 7.66
N TYR A 39 23.37 -6.95 8.42
CA TYR A 39 22.90 -8.15 9.12
C TYR A 39 21.40 -8.30 8.93
N ALA A 40 20.92 -9.55 8.94
CA ALA A 40 19.50 -9.86 8.91
C ALA A 40 19.11 -10.68 10.13
N ILE A 41 17.93 -10.41 10.68
CA ILE A 41 17.25 -11.28 11.65
C ILE A 41 16.02 -11.84 10.96
N GLU A 42 15.93 -13.17 10.86
CA GLU A 42 14.79 -13.85 10.24
C GLU A 42 13.63 -14.02 11.22
N HIS A 43 12.41 -13.79 10.74
CA HIS A 43 11.16 -14.17 11.38
C HIS A 43 10.31 -14.95 10.40
N LYS A 44 9.72 -16.06 10.85
CA LYS A 44 8.82 -16.87 10.03
C LYS A 44 7.54 -17.16 10.81
N GLU A 45 6.41 -17.08 10.13
CA GLU A 45 5.11 -17.46 10.68
C GLU A 45 4.29 -18.24 9.64
N ASN A 46 3.53 -19.22 10.13
CA ASN A 46 2.63 -20.01 9.30
C ASN A 46 1.21 -19.45 9.45
N LEU A 47 0.62 -19.03 8.33
CA LEU A 47 -0.72 -18.46 8.21
C LEU A 47 -1.69 -19.46 7.54
N GLY A 48 -1.43 -20.77 7.72
CA GLY A 48 -2.19 -21.87 7.13
C GLY A 48 -1.64 -22.25 5.76
N ARG A 49 -2.34 -21.86 4.70
CA ARG A 49 -1.90 -22.12 3.32
C ARG A 49 -0.66 -21.29 2.94
N ILE A 50 -0.44 -20.17 3.62
CA ILE A 50 0.68 -19.26 3.34
C ILE A 50 1.69 -19.32 4.49
N THR A 51 2.97 -19.36 4.17
CA THR A 51 4.05 -19.04 5.11
C THR A 51 4.58 -17.64 4.81
N ALA A 52 4.62 -16.79 5.84
CA ALA A 52 5.20 -15.46 5.78
C ALA A 52 6.62 -15.49 6.38
N ALA A 53 7.60 -15.06 5.60
CA ALA A 53 8.97 -14.86 6.04
C ALA A 53 9.32 -13.37 6.01
N HIS A 54 9.97 -12.90 7.05
CA HIS A 54 10.42 -11.52 7.22
C HIS A 54 11.92 -11.51 7.51
N ASP A 55 12.69 -10.83 6.67
CA ASP A 55 14.10 -10.57 6.92
C ASP A 55 14.24 -9.13 7.39
N LEU A 56 14.47 -8.94 8.69
CA LEU A 56 14.72 -7.63 9.29
C LEU A 56 16.16 -7.22 9.02
N GLU A 57 16.39 -6.24 8.16
CA GLU A 57 17.76 -5.82 7.81
C GLU A 57 18.26 -4.68 8.71
N PHE A 58 19.51 -4.82 9.14
CA PHE A 58 20.21 -3.86 9.97
C PHE A 58 21.55 -3.46 9.35
N GLY A 59 21.95 -2.21 9.54
CA GLY A 59 23.30 -1.74 9.33
C GLY A 59 24.03 -1.55 10.66
N VAL A 60 25.31 -1.91 10.72
CA VAL A 60 26.21 -1.53 11.80
C VAL A 60 27.29 -0.63 11.23
N LYS A 61 27.52 0.52 11.87
CA LYS A 61 28.58 1.45 11.48
C LYS A 61 29.13 2.18 12.70
N ALA A 62 30.44 2.08 12.94
CA ALA A 62 31.12 2.71 14.07
C ALA A 62 30.44 2.39 15.42
N GLY A 63 30.04 1.13 15.60
CA GLY A 63 29.33 0.66 16.80
C GLY A 63 27.86 1.10 16.92
N GLN A 64 27.33 1.85 15.94
CA GLN A 64 25.91 2.22 15.90
C GLN A 64 25.09 1.21 15.12
N VAL A 65 23.89 0.91 15.59
CA VAL A 65 22.93 -0.01 14.94
C VAL A 65 21.80 0.79 14.29
N PHE A 66 21.47 0.45 13.04
CA PHE A 66 20.41 1.08 12.26
C PHE A 66 19.46 0.01 11.72
N TYR A 67 18.17 0.12 12.00
CA TYR A 67 17.15 -0.69 11.33
C TYR A 67 16.85 -0.10 9.94
N ASN A 68 17.07 -0.89 8.89
CA ASN A 68 16.93 -0.44 7.50
C ASN A 68 15.54 -0.75 6.91
N GLY A 69 14.82 -1.71 7.48
CA GLY A 69 13.52 -2.15 6.99
C GLY A 69 13.36 -3.66 7.02
N GLN A 70 12.39 -4.17 6.28
CA GLN A 70 12.09 -5.59 6.21
C GLN A 70 11.83 -6.05 4.77
N ARG A 71 12.33 -7.25 4.44
CA ARG A 71 11.87 -7.98 3.27
C ARG A 71 10.75 -8.90 3.71
N VAL A 72 9.58 -8.78 3.08
CA VAL A 72 8.46 -9.70 3.32
C VAL A 72 8.37 -10.65 2.15
N THR A 73 8.23 -11.94 2.43
CA THR A 73 7.98 -12.98 1.43
C THR A 73 6.79 -13.81 1.87
N LEU A 74 5.76 -13.91 1.03
CA LEU A 74 4.66 -14.84 1.21
C LEU A 74 4.86 -16.03 0.28
N THR A 75 4.82 -17.25 0.81
CA THR A 75 4.94 -18.49 0.03
C THR A 75 3.67 -19.32 0.21
N ASP A 76 3.05 -19.74 -0.90
CA ASP A 76 1.96 -20.70 -0.87
C ASP A 76 2.54 -22.10 -0.64
N ASN A 77 2.15 -22.73 0.47
CA ASN A 77 2.65 -24.03 0.89
C ASN A 77 2.16 -25.19 0.00
N THR A 78 1.16 -24.97 -0.86
CA THR A 78 0.62 -25.98 -1.79
C THR A 78 1.28 -25.92 -3.16
N THR A 79 1.61 -24.72 -3.65
CA THR A 79 2.21 -24.53 -4.98
C THR A 79 3.71 -24.23 -4.92
N ASN A 80 4.24 -23.92 -3.73
CA ASN A 80 5.59 -23.42 -3.48
C ASN A 80 5.94 -22.16 -4.29
N GLN A 81 4.93 -21.42 -4.75
CA GLN A 81 5.10 -20.12 -5.38
C GLN A 81 5.16 -19.04 -4.31
N GLY A 82 6.02 -18.04 -4.51
CA GLY A 82 6.18 -16.95 -3.55
C GLY A 82 6.27 -15.59 -4.20
N VAL A 83 5.92 -14.58 -3.41
CA VAL A 83 5.99 -13.17 -3.77
C VAL A 83 6.75 -12.42 -2.69
N SER A 84 7.68 -11.55 -3.09
CA SER A 84 8.54 -10.82 -2.17
C SER A 84 8.54 -9.32 -2.46
N GLN A 85 8.67 -8.53 -1.41
CA GLN A 85 8.82 -7.08 -1.48
C GLN A 85 9.71 -6.58 -0.35
N TRP A 86 10.65 -5.69 -0.69
CA TRP A 86 11.40 -4.91 0.30
C TRP A 86 10.62 -3.67 0.71
N PHE A 87 10.48 -3.46 2.02
CA PHE A 87 9.89 -2.26 2.63
C PHE A 87 10.94 -1.55 3.47
N PRO A 88 11.47 -0.40 3.02
CA PRO A 88 12.48 0.34 3.77
C PRO A 88 11.85 0.97 5.02
N ALA A 89 12.60 1.11 6.11
CA ALA A 89 12.10 1.64 7.39
C ALA A 89 11.35 3.00 7.27
N PRO A 90 11.78 3.96 6.44
CA PRO A 90 11.04 5.21 6.22
C PRO A 90 9.60 5.05 5.70
N SER A 91 9.28 3.93 5.03
CA SER A 91 7.90 3.63 4.57
C SER A 91 6.93 3.34 5.73
N LYS A 92 7.46 3.05 6.93
CA LYS A 92 6.70 2.71 8.14
C LYS A 92 5.71 1.56 7.93
N ILE A 93 5.94 0.69 6.95
CA ILE A 93 5.14 -0.51 6.72
C ILE A 93 5.42 -1.52 7.82
N THR A 94 4.37 -1.85 8.58
CA THR A 94 4.41 -2.85 9.64
C THR A 94 4.41 -4.27 9.07
N LYS A 95 4.72 -5.26 9.91
CA LYS A 95 4.68 -6.69 9.60
C LYS A 95 3.37 -7.08 8.91
N THR A 96 2.25 -6.76 9.54
CA THR A 96 0.91 -7.09 9.00
C THR A 96 0.60 -6.32 7.72
N GLU A 97 0.88 -5.01 7.65
CA GLU A 97 0.63 -4.23 6.43
C GLU A 97 1.43 -4.76 5.23
N GLY A 98 2.69 -5.16 5.43
CA GLY A 98 3.52 -5.75 4.38
C GLY A 98 2.98 -7.09 3.88
N GLN A 99 2.42 -7.91 4.77
CA GLN A 99 1.71 -9.14 4.39
C GLN A 99 0.44 -8.82 3.60
N GLN A 100 -0.35 -7.85 4.05
CA GLN A 100 -1.60 -7.47 3.38
C GLN A 100 -1.34 -6.97 1.95
N LEU A 101 -0.32 -6.14 1.75
CA LEU A 101 0.10 -5.66 0.43
C LEU A 101 0.48 -6.78 -0.54
N LEU A 102 0.97 -7.91 -0.03
CA LEU A 102 1.41 -9.07 -0.80
C LEU A 102 0.37 -10.19 -0.92
N TRP A 103 -0.74 -10.08 -0.19
CA TRP A 103 -1.67 -11.20 0.02
C TRP A 103 -2.31 -11.73 -1.25
N ASP A 104 -2.55 -10.84 -2.23
CA ASP A 104 -3.26 -11.16 -3.45
C ASP A 104 -2.67 -10.36 -4.62
N THR A 105 -2.12 -11.06 -5.61
CA THR A 105 -1.50 -10.44 -6.78
C THR A 105 -2.50 -10.12 -7.89
N GLU A 106 -3.68 -10.74 -7.88
CA GLU A 106 -4.74 -10.56 -8.86
C GLU A 106 -5.72 -9.46 -8.44
N VAL A 107 -5.97 -9.35 -7.13
CA VAL A 107 -6.80 -8.32 -6.50
C VAL A 107 -5.96 -7.57 -5.45
N PRO A 108 -5.07 -6.66 -5.88
CA PRO A 108 -4.07 -6.05 -5.00
C PRO A 108 -4.72 -5.29 -3.85
N ARG A 109 -4.32 -5.56 -2.62
CA ARG A 109 -4.79 -4.81 -1.45
C ARG A 109 -4.00 -3.51 -1.28
N ALA A 110 -4.58 -2.56 -0.57
CA ALA A 110 -3.97 -1.26 -0.30
C ALA A 110 -3.91 -0.95 1.20
N VAL A 111 -2.88 -0.22 1.62
CA VAL A 111 -2.71 0.24 3.00
C VAL A 111 -2.67 1.76 3.04
N GLN A 112 -3.30 2.37 4.04
CA GLN A 112 -3.28 3.81 4.24
C GLN A 112 -2.17 4.17 5.24
N LYS A 113 -1.30 5.10 4.85
CA LYS A 113 -0.27 5.66 5.73
C LYS A 113 -0.50 7.15 5.93
N THR A 114 -0.25 7.61 7.14
CA THR A 114 -0.17 9.03 7.47
C THR A 114 1.29 9.38 7.75
N TYR A 115 1.80 10.32 6.97
CA TYR A 115 3.12 10.88 7.15
C TYR A 115 3.01 12.26 7.77
N VAL A 116 4.04 12.62 8.53
CA VAL A 116 4.13 13.90 9.22
C VAL A 116 5.41 14.56 8.73
N GLU A 117 5.25 15.74 8.14
CA GLU A 117 6.34 16.60 7.73
C GLU A 117 6.40 17.81 8.66
N PHE A 118 7.62 18.28 8.93
CA PHE A 118 7.84 19.47 9.74
C PHE A 118 8.29 20.63 8.85
N ASN A 119 7.51 21.71 8.84
CA ASN A 119 7.85 22.96 8.18
C ASN A 119 8.43 23.93 9.21
N ASP A 120 9.75 23.93 9.36
CA ASP A 120 10.46 24.79 10.32
C ASP A 120 10.32 26.29 9.99
N GLN A 121 9.90 26.63 8.77
CA GLN A 121 9.71 28.00 8.32
C GLN A 121 8.30 28.53 8.61
N ALA A 122 7.38 27.70 9.09
CA ALA A 122 6.04 28.15 9.42
C ALA A 122 6.06 29.07 10.65
N ALA A 123 5.39 30.23 10.51
CA ALA A 123 5.38 31.27 11.54
C ALA A 123 4.60 30.85 12.79
N LYS A 124 3.61 29.97 12.64
CA LYS A 124 2.79 29.48 13.74
C LYS A 124 3.09 28.02 14.08
N PRO A 125 3.12 27.64 15.37
CA PRO A 125 3.39 26.26 15.80
C PRO A 125 2.47 25.20 15.16
N GLU A 126 1.19 25.52 14.96
CA GLU A 126 0.19 24.62 14.36
C GLU A 126 0.42 24.37 12.87
N GLU A 127 1.09 25.29 12.17
CA GLU A 127 1.44 25.16 10.74
C GLU A 127 2.78 24.46 10.54
N LYS A 128 3.55 24.22 11.62
CA LYS A 128 4.82 23.49 11.55
C LYS A 128 4.65 22.02 11.28
N ARG A 129 3.47 21.45 11.55
CA ARG A 129 3.22 20.02 11.43
C ARG A 129 2.21 19.75 10.34
N ILE A 130 2.69 19.29 9.18
CA ILE A 130 1.86 18.97 8.03
C ILE A 130 1.66 17.46 7.99
N GLU A 131 0.42 17.02 8.18
CA GLU A 131 0.05 15.62 7.98
C GLU A 131 -0.45 15.42 6.55
N HIS A 132 0.02 14.36 5.90
CA HIS A 132 -0.57 13.90 4.65
C HIS A 132 -0.86 12.40 4.74
N THR A 133 -2.05 12.03 4.28
CA THR A 133 -2.52 10.65 4.26
C THR A 133 -2.55 10.15 2.83
N VAL A 134 -2.01 8.97 2.59
CA VAL A 134 -1.91 8.38 1.26
C VAL A 134 -2.19 6.89 1.33
N TRP A 135 -2.87 6.37 0.32
CA TRP A 135 -3.01 4.93 0.12
C TRP A 135 -1.87 4.40 -0.74
N LEU A 136 -1.29 3.28 -0.32
CA LEU A 136 -0.21 2.57 -0.99
C LEU A 136 -0.74 1.23 -1.48
N GLN A 137 -0.50 0.91 -2.75
CA GLN A 137 -0.86 -0.37 -3.37
C GLN A 137 0.32 -0.85 -4.22
N LEU A 138 0.58 -2.17 -4.27
CA LEU A 138 1.62 -2.72 -5.15
C LEU A 138 1.08 -2.91 -6.57
N ASP A 139 1.87 -2.50 -7.54
CA ASP A 139 1.65 -2.81 -8.95
C ASP A 139 2.41 -4.08 -9.33
N PHE A 140 1.72 -5.21 -9.26
CA PHE A 140 2.29 -6.52 -9.58
C PHE A 140 2.68 -6.70 -11.05
N LYS A 141 2.31 -5.76 -11.94
CA LYS A 141 2.69 -5.82 -13.36
C LYS A 141 4.04 -5.19 -13.65
N HIS A 142 4.49 -4.28 -12.78
CA HIS A 142 5.72 -3.51 -13.02
C HIS A 142 6.68 -3.61 -11.85
N LYS A 143 7.85 -4.17 -12.14
CA LYS A 143 8.98 -4.16 -11.20
C LYS A 143 9.93 -2.99 -11.43
N THR A 144 10.65 -2.65 -10.37
CA THR A 144 11.76 -1.72 -10.36
C THR A 144 13.07 -2.44 -10.75
N LYS A 145 14.15 -1.68 -10.97
CA LYS A 145 15.49 -2.24 -11.25
C LYS A 145 16.08 -3.09 -10.11
N HIS A 146 15.48 -3.03 -8.92
CA HIS A 146 15.89 -3.80 -7.74
C HIS A 146 14.93 -4.96 -7.44
N ASP A 147 14.16 -5.39 -8.43
CA ASP A 147 13.22 -6.52 -8.38
C ASP A 147 12.05 -6.35 -7.39
N ASN A 148 11.85 -5.15 -6.84
CA ASN A 148 10.66 -4.78 -6.07
C ASN A 148 9.52 -4.38 -6.99
N PHE A 149 8.27 -4.65 -6.60
CA PHE A 149 7.09 -4.09 -7.28
C PHE A 149 7.03 -2.57 -7.09
N ARG A 150 6.48 -1.87 -8.07
CA ARG A 150 6.23 -0.44 -7.95
C ARG A 150 5.12 -0.20 -6.93
N VAL A 151 5.29 0.83 -6.11
CA VAL A 151 4.24 1.31 -5.20
C VAL A 151 3.46 2.40 -5.93
N VAL A 152 2.14 2.23 -6.00
CA VAL A 152 1.20 3.23 -6.50
C VAL A 152 0.59 3.95 -5.31
N GLU A 153 0.64 5.28 -5.38
CA GLU A 153 0.09 6.16 -4.36
C GLU A 153 -1.25 6.73 -4.81
N SER A 154 -2.23 6.79 -3.90
CA SER A 154 -3.56 7.33 -4.18
C SER A 154 -4.01 8.20 -3.00
N PRO A 155 -3.82 9.53 -3.08
CA PRO A 155 -4.13 10.44 -1.97
C PRO A 155 -5.63 10.69 -1.78
N ASP A 156 -6.43 10.59 -2.86
CA ASP A 156 -7.79 11.15 -2.89
C ASP A 156 -8.92 10.18 -2.49
N PHE A 157 -8.59 9.00 -1.95
CA PHE A 157 -9.62 8.02 -1.58
C PHE A 157 -10.15 8.22 -0.16
N ASN A 158 -11.32 8.86 -0.06
CA ASN A 158 -12.09 8.98 1.17
C ASN A 158 -12.99 7.74 1.39
N MET A 159 -12.46 6.77 2.14
CA MET A 159 -13.14 5.52 2.41
C MET A 159 -14.45 5.68 3.19
N ALA A 160 -14.48 6.57 4.19
CA ALA A 160 -15.65 6.72 5.05
C ALA A 160 -16.85 7.29 4.28
N GLU A 161 -16.59 8.28 3.42
CA GLU A 161 -17.58 8.81 2.49
C GLU A 161 -18.01 7.73 1.48
N LYS A 162 -17.05 6.98 0.93
CA LYS A 162 -17.36 5.96 -0.09
C LYS A 162 -18.20 4.80 0.44
N LEU A 163 -18.01 4.38 1.69
CA LEU A 163 -18.91 3.41 2.35
C LEU A 163 -20.36 3.91 2.36
N GLY A 164 -20.55 5.22 2.32
CA GLY A 164 -21.83 5.90 2.16
C GLY A 164 -22.64 5.46 0.93
N ASP A 165 -21.97 5.07 -0.14
CA ASP A 165 -22.60 4.69 -1.41
C ASP A 165 -23.19 3.28 -1.40
N PHE A 166 -22.81 2.45 -0.42
CA PHE A 166 -23.16 1.04 -0.37
C PHE A 166 -24.22 0.73 0.68
N VAL A 167 -25.01 -0.31 0.43
CA VAL A 167 -26.10 -0.77 1.31
C VAL A 167 -25.60 -1.54 2.55
N PHE A 168 -24.28 -1.60 2.78
CA PHE A 168 -23.65 -2.29 3.91
C PHE A 168 -23.85 -1.61 5.28
N LYS A 169 -24.40 -0.39 5.28
CA LYS A 169 -24.64 0.44 6.48
C LYS A 169 -25.37 -0.27 7.64
N PRO A 170 -26.35 -1.18 7.45
CA PRO A 170 -27.08 -1.73 8.57
C PRO A 170 -26.26 -2.69 9.46
N GLN A 171 -25.09 -3.16 9.03
CA GLN A 171 -24.21 -4.01 9.83
C GLN A 171 -23.04 -3.26 10.47
N LEU A 172 -22.78 -2.05 10.00
CA LEU A 172 -21.79 -1.12 10.55
C LEU A 172 -22.49 -0.04 11.40
N ARG A 173 -23.63 -0.39 12.02
CA ARG A 173 -24.54 0.55 12.73
C ARG A 173 -23.92 1.18 13.97
N MET A 174 -23.06 0.46 14.67
CA MET A 174 -22.36 1.04 15.81
C MET A 174 -21.13 1.80 15.30
N PRO A 175 -20.94 3.07 15.69
CA PRO A 175 -19.74 3.82 15.33
C PRO A 175 -18.44 3.09 15.69
N SER A 176 -18.46 2.27 16.75
CA SER A 176 -17.33 1.42 17.15
C SER A 176 -16.99 0.33 16.13
N ASP A 177 -18.00 -0.27 15.50
CA ASP A 177 -17.81 -1.38 14.56
C ASP A 177 -17.40 -0.83 13.18
N MET A 178 -18.02 0.28 12.78
CA MET A 178 -17.58 1.04 11.61
C MET A 178 -16.12 1.50 11.75
N GLY A 179 -15.75 2.04 12.92
CA GLY A 179 -14.38 2.45 13.20
C GLY A 179 -13.38 1.29 13.07
N LYS A 180 -13.67 0.14 13.69
CA LYS A 180 -12.82 -1.06 13.59
C LYS A 180 -12.72 -1.57 12.16
N ALA A 181 -13.81 -1.58 11.41
CA ALA A 181 -13.84 -2.00 10.02
C ALA A 181 -12.96 -1.09 9.14
N ILE A 182 -13.11 0.23 9.31
CA ILE A 182 -12.29 1.25 8.65
C ILE A 182 -10.82 1.04 9.00
N GLU A 183 -10.46 0.90 10.27
CA GLU A 183 -9.07 0.69 10.68
C GLU A 183 -8.48 -0.62 10.16
N THR A 184 -9.29 -1.68 10.06
CA THR A 184 -8.89 -2.95 9.46
C THR A 184 -8.57 -2.78 7.97
N MET A 185 -9.46 -2.14 7.21
CA MET A 185 -9.25 -1.87 5.79
C MET A 185 -8.11 -0.89 5.52
N LYS A 186 -7.90 0.11 6.39
CA LYS A 186 -6.71 1.00 6.31
C LYS A 186 -5.41 0.23 6.46
N LYS A 187 -5.38 -0.86 7.23
CA LYS A 187 -4.21 -1.75 7.34
C LYS A 187 -4.12 -2.77 6.21
N GLY A 188 -4.99 -2.66 5.19
CA GLY A 188 -5.09 -3.58 4.06
C GLY A 188 -5.84 -4.86 4.35
N GLY A 189 -6.48 -4.99 5.52
CA GLY A 189 -7.32 -6.15 5.83
C GLY A 189 -8.63 -6.16 5.05
N GLU A 190 -9.23 -7.33 4.97
CA GLU A 190 -10.62 -7.48 4.53
C GLU A 190 -11.57 -7.53 5.73
N ILE A 191 -12.77 -7.02 5.52
CA ILE A 191 -13.87 -7.15 6.48
C ILE A 191 -14.92 -8.06 5.89
N GLU A 192 -15.51 -8.89 6.73
CA GLU A 192 -16.68 -9.68 6.39
C GLU A 192 -17.93 -8.84 6.63
N ILE A 193 -18.79 -8.75 5.63
CA ILE A 193 -20.14 -8.21 5.74
C ILE A 193 -21.11 -9.37 5.54
N ALA A 194 -21.93 -9.62 6.54
CA ALA A 194 -22.91 -10.70 6.54
C ALA A 194 -24.01 -10.47 5.48
N ALA A 195 -24.74 -11.54 5.18
CA ALA A 195 -25.92 -11.49 4.32
C ALA A 195 -27.06 -10.70 5.01
N GLN A 196 -27.63 -9.70 4.33
CA GLN A 196 -28.89 -9.05 4.73
C GLN A 196 -29.77 -8.79 3.51
N ASP A 197 -31.09 -8.89 3.69
CA ASP A 197 -32.11 -8.60 2.68
C ASP A 197 -31.84 -9.25 1.30
N GLY A 198 -31.53 -10.55 1.31
CA GLY A 198 -31.29 -11.32 0.08
C GLY A 198 -29.91 -11.12 -0.56
N LEU A 199 -29.01 -10.34 0.06
CA LEU A 199 -27.61 -10.24 -0.37
C LEU A 199 -26.77 -11.38 0.21
N PRO A 200 -25.80 -11.93 -0.56
CA PRO A 200 -24.87 -12.92 -0.05
C PRO A 200 -23.92 -12.29 1.00
N LYS A 201 -23.31 -13.14 1.81
CA LYS A 201 -22.15 -12.76 2.63
C LYS A 201 -21.00 -12.39 1.70
N VAL A 202 -20.30 -11.29 2.01
CA VAL A 202 -19.22 -10.76 1.17
C VAL A 202 -18.03 -10.30 1.98
N PHE A 203 -16.87 -10.26 1.33
CA PHE A 203 -15.63 -9.70 1.86
C PHE A 203 -15.31 -8.39 1.14
N ILE A 204 -14.91 -7.38 1.90
CA ILE A 204 -14.64 -6.03 1.39
C ILE A 204 -13.24 -5.58 1.78
N SER A 205 -12.49 -5.05 0.81
CA SER A 205 -11.23 -4.33 1.02
C SER A 205 -11.19 -3.01 0.24
N ALA A 206 -10.34 -2.09 0.66
CA ALA A 206 -10.15 -0.81 -0.03
C ALA A 206 -9.53 -0.99 -1.43
N ASN A 207 -10.06 -0.26 -2.41
CA ASN A 207 -9.52 -0.17 -3.77
C ASN A 207 -9.36 1.32 -4.18
N PRO A 208 -8.33 1.99 -3.65
CA PRO A 208 -8.13 3.42 -3.81
C PRO A 208 -7.79 3.82 -5.26
N SER A 209 -7.10 2.96 -6.02
CA SER A 209 -6.78 3.23 -7.43
C SER A 209 -8.01 3.30 -8.34
N ARG A 210 -9.15 2.75 -7.88
CA ARG A 210 -10.47 2.88 -8.53
C ARG A 210 -11.43 3.77 -7.75
N GLY A 211 -10.98 4.39 -6.65
CA GLY A 211 -11.82 5.21 -5.77
C GLY A 211 -13.01 4.45 -5.16
N THR A 212 -12.85 3.16 -4.88
CA THR A 212 -13.95 2.28 -4.42
C THR A 212 -13.42 1.10 -3.59
N PHE A 213 -14.16 -0.01 -3.54
CA PHE A 213 -13.79 -1.21 -2.80
C PHE A 213 -13.57 -2.38 -3.76
N HIS A 214 -12.89 -3.42 -3.31
CA HIS A 214 -13.09 -4.76 -3.83
C HIS A 214 -14.20 -5.43 -3.02
N ILE A 215 -15.09 -6.15 -3.70
CA ILE A 215 -16.17 -6.91 -3.07
C ILE A 215 -16.08 -8.33 -3.60
N ARG A 216 -16.02 -9.32 -2.71
CA ARG A 216 -15.87 -10.73 -3.06
C ARG A 216 -16.89 -11.62 -2.35
N ASP A 217 -17.23 -12.73 -2.97
CA ASP A 217 -17.96 -13.82 -2.31
C ASP A 217 -17.03 -14.70 -1.45
N GLU A 218 -17.57 -15.78 -0.89
CA GLU A 218 -16.83 -16.72 -0.04
C GLU A 218 -15.79 -17.53 -0.81
N GLU A 219 -15.99 -17.69 -2.12
CA GLU A 219 -15.08 -18.34 -3.04
C GLU A 219 -13.95 -17.42 -3.51
N GLY A 220 -14.00 -16.12 -3.18
CA GLY A 220 -13.01 -15.11 -3.56
C GLY A 220 -13.24 -14.49 -4.93
N THR A 221 -14.38 -14.72 -5.56
CA THR A 221 -14.75 -14.15 -6.86
C THR A 221 -15.14 -12.69 -6.70
N LEU A 222 -14.63 -11.82 -7.57
CA LEU A 222 -15.03 -10.40 -7.58
C LEU A 222 -16.49 -10.22 -8.01
N LEU A 223 -17.25 -9.51 -7.18
CA LEU A 223 -18.65 -9.17 -7.41
C LEU A 223 -18.80 -7.74 -7.97
N LYS A 224 -19.91 -7.49 -8.67
CA LYS A 224 -20.20 -6.18 -9.26
C LYS A 224 -20.75 -5.22 -8.21
N HIS A 225 -20.19 -4.00 -8.17
CA HIS A 225 -20.60 -3.00 -7.18
C HIS A 225 -22.07 -2.60 -7.25
N ASP A 226 -22.68 -2.61 -8.44
CA ASP A 226 -24.07 -2.20 -8.63
C ASP A 226 -25.07 -3.06 -7.84
N GLN A 227 -24.71 -4.30 -7.50
CA GLN A 227 -25.51 -5.17 -6.64
C GLN A 227 -25.61 -4.65 -5.20
N PHE A 228 -24.64 -3.84 -4.77
CA PHE A 228 -24.47 -3.40 -3.39
C PHE A 228 -24.59 -1.88 -3.23
N ARG A 229 -24.86 -1.14 -4.30
CA ARG A 229 -25.01 0.31 -4.27
C ARG A 229 -26.42 0.71 -3.85
N THR A 230 -26.50 1.78 -3.07
CA THR A 230 -27.76 2.46 -2.75
C THR A 230 -28.40 3.03 -4.02
N GLU A 231 -29.73 3.12 -4.06
CA GLU A 231 -30.44 3.72 -5.19
C GLU A 231 -30.00 5.18 -5.44
N ALA A 232 -29.75 5.95 -4.38
CA ALA A 232 -29.22 7.30 -4.49
C ALA A 232 -27.86 7.35 -5.21
N ALA A 233 -26.94 6.43 -4.88
CA ALA A 233 -25.63 6.34 -5.55
C ALA A 233 -25.78 5.92 -7.02
N LYS A 234 -26.69 4.99 -7.33
CA LYS A 234 -26.97 4.57 -8.71
C LYS A 234 -27.50 5.73 -9.56
N GLN A 235 -28.45 6.51 -9.02
CA GLN A 235 -29.01 7.68 -9.69
C GLN A 235 -27.98 8.79 -9.90
N ALA A 236 -27.12 9.06 -8.91
CA ALA A 236 -26.06 10.06 -9.02
C ALA A 236 -25.04 9.69 -10.13
N ASP A 237 -24.69 8.41 -10.27
CA ASP A 237 -23.81 7.95 -11.34
C ASP A 237 -24.46 8.02 -12.72
N GLN A 238 -25.77 7.78 -12.83
CA GLN A 238 -26.52 7.98 -14.08
C GLN A 238 -26.54 9.46 -14.49
N ALA A 239 -26.85 10.36 -13.56
CA ALA A 239 -26.87 11.80 -13.82
C ALA A 239 -25.48 12.36 -14.24
N ARG A 240 -24.39 11.84 -13.66
CA ARG A 240 -23.02 12.20 -14.07
C ARG A 240 -22.69 11.75 -15.50
N LYS A 241 -23.13 10.55 -15.90
CA LYS A 241 -22.93 10.03 -17.25
C LYS A 241 -23.74 10.80 -18.29
N GLU A 242 -24.96 11.21 -17.95
CA GLU A 242 -25.80 12.04 -18.81
C GLU A 242 -25.25 13.47 -18.96
N GLY A 243 -24.75 14.08 -17.87
CA GLY A 243 -24.12 15.40 -17.91
C GLY A 243 -22.81 15.44 -18.69
N GLN A 244 -22.03 14.36 -18.72
CA GLN A 244 -20.81 14.26 -19.54
C GLN A 244 -21.12 14.13 -21.04
N ASN A 245 -22.26 13.54 -21.41
CA ASN A 245 -22.70 13.46 -22.81
C ASN A 245 -23.35 14.76 -23.32
N GLN A 246 -23.79 15.67 -22.45
CA GLN A 246 -24.35 16.98 -22.84
C GLN A 246 -23.31 18.11 -22.91
N GLY A 247 -22.04 17.86 -22.54
CA GLY A 247 -20.93 18.80 -22.67
C GLY A 247 -20.25 18.81 -24.05
N HIS A 248 -20.68 17.93 -24.98
CA HIS A 248 -20.20 17.93 -26.36
C HIS A 248 -21.23 18.63 -27.26
N VAL A 249 -21.40 19.94 -27.05
CA VAL A 249 -22.10 20.80 -28.02
C VAL A 249 -21.05 21.29 -29.02
N ASP A 250 -21.26 20.91 -30.27
CA ASP A 250 -20.50 21.29 -31.44
C ASP A 250 -20.17 22.79 -31.47
N ASN A 251 -18.89 23.11 -31.46
CA ASN A 251 -18.40 24.39 -31.97
C ASN A 251 -17.82 24.13 -33.38
N PRO A 252 -18.58 24.36 -34.48
CA PRO A 252 -18.11 24.10 -35.83
C PRO A 252 -17.18 25.24 -36.22
N GLY A 253 -15.89 25.13 -35.90
CA GLY A 253 -14.95 26.19 -36.27
C GLY A 253 -13.55 26.15 -35.70
N GLN A 254 -13.00 25.00 -35.30
CA GLN A 254 -11.55 24.90 -35.03
C GLN A 254 -10.98 23.60 -35.59
N THR A 255 -10.09 23.79 -36.58
CA THR A 255 -9.32 22.79 -37.32
C THR A 255 -8.58 21.84 -36.37
N PRO A 256 -8.56 20.52 -36.65
CA PRO A 256 -7.89 19.55 -35.79
C PRO A 256 -6.37 19.76 -35.83
N MET A 257 -5.80 20.23 -34.72
CA MET A 257 -4.36 20.15 -34.48
C MET A 257 -3.95 18.68 -34.40
N HIS A 258 -3.13 18.29 -35.37
CA HIS A 258 -2.50 16.97 -35.51
C HIS A 258 -1.96 16.45 -34.17
N ARG A 259 -2.48 15.29 -33.74
CA ARG A 259 -1.82 14.43 -32.74
C ARG A 259 -0.42 14.08 -33.24
N TYR A 260 0.60 14.61 -32.56
CA TYR A 260 1.97 14.14 -32.74
C TYR A 260 2.07 12.69 -32.26
N ASN A 261 2.11 11.80 -33.24
CA ASN A 261 2.44 10.40 -33.10
C ASN A 261 3.96 10.29 -32.87
N ARG A 262 4.40 10.08 -31.62
CA ARG A 262 5.77 9.62 -31.33
C ARG A 262 5.70 8.13 -31.04
N ASN A 263 5.86 7.33 -32.09
CA ASN A 263 6.31 5.96 -31.95
C ASN A 263 7.84 5.90 -32.14
N PRO A 264 8.50 4.91 -31.53
CA PRO A 264 9.93 4.87 -31.25
C PRO A 264 10.75 4.45 -32.48
N ARG A 265 11.93 5.05 -32.66
CA ARG A 265 12.95 4.53 -33.57
C ARG A 265 13.84 3.55 -32.80
N GLU A 266 13.59 2.27 -33.02
CA GLU A 266 14.67 1.30 -33.13
C GLU A 266 15.35 1.48 -34.49
N MET A 267 16.68 1.57 -34.52
CA MET A 267 17.55 0.57 -35.15
C MET A 267 19.03 1.03 -35.08
N SER A 268 19.81 0.13 -34.46
CA SER A 268 21.26 -0.13 -34.49
C SER A 268 21.94 -0.05 -35.88
N PRO A 269 23.19 -0.53 -36.08
CA PRO A 269 24.47 -0.33 -35.37
C PRO A 269 25.60 0.10 -36.34
N GLY A 270 26.79 0.43 -35.80
CA GLY A 270 28.04 -0.05 -36.42
C GLY A 270 29.22 0.92 -36.62
N ARG A 271 30.40 0.36 -36.30
CA ARG A 271 31.79 0.66 -36.74
C ARG A 271 32.49 1.83 -36.05
N SER A 272 33.58 1.64 -35.28
CA SER A 272 34.88 0.97 -35.53
C SER A 272 35.74 1.64 -36.61
N SER A 273 36.68 2.46 -36.14
CA SER A 273 38.05 2.75 -36.62
C SER A 273 38.49 4.03 -35.89
N GLY A 274 39.64 4.21 -35.25
CA GLY A 274 40.97 3.65 -35.43
C GLY A 274 41.96 4.83 -35.44
N ARG A 275 42.82 4.89 -34.41
CA ARG A 275 44.22 5.38 -34.37
C ARG A 275 44.69 6.76 -34.91
N HIS A 276 45.71 7.23 -34.18
CA HIS A 276 46.76 8.24 -34.46
C HIS A 276 46.39 9.70 -34.10
N GLN A 277 47.20 10.47 -33.38
CA GLN A 277 48.64 10.38 -33.03
C GLN A 277 48.87 10.53 -31.52
#